data_AF-X1W1I0-F1
#
_entry.id   AF-X1W1I0-F1
#
_cell.length_a   1.000
_cell.length_b   1.000
_cell.length_c   1.000
_cell.angle_alpha   90.00
_cell.angle_beta   90.00
_cell.angle_gamma   90.00
#
_symmetry.space_group_name_H-M   'P 1'
#
loop_
_entity.id
_entity.type
_entity.pdbx_description
1 polymer ?
#
loop_
_entity_poly.entity_id
_entity_poly.type
_entity_poly.pdbx_seq_one_letter_code
_entity_poly.pdbx_strand_id
1 'polypeptide(L)'
;VDLVDGFILTIDNWNFISAAPIIRMQLDTLLRFIYISKISPKKAEQLINHIIDGKPLNHLKDSKGKKLNDALLREYAEKYFPWVNDVYIQTSKFIHFSERHMFGSVYDINNEKRIAKFAIHKGSYNVQKQDVIEYYDVFITITDAIIIFINTWGAIKRGS
;
A
#
# COMPACT_ATOMS: atom_id res chain seq x y z
N VAL A 1 -8.00 -3.76 -15.81
CA VAL A 1 -6.97 -2.89 -15.22
C VAL A 1 -6.70 -3.44 -13.84
N ASP A 2 -5.56 -4.10 -13.67
CA ASP A 2 -5.08 -4.55 -12.34
C ASP A 2 -4.35 -3.40 -11.61
N LEU A 3 -3.73 -3.68 -10.46
CA LEU A 3 -3.03 -2.64 -9.69
C LEU A 3 -1.81 -2.07 -10.43
N VAL A 4 -1.13 -2.88 -11.25
CA VAL A 4 0.04 -2.45 -12.01
C VAL A 4 -0.42 -1.54 -13.15
N ASP A 5 -1.40 -1.98 -13.94
CA ASP A 5 -1.98 -1.17 -15.01
C ASP A 5 -2.59 0.13 -14.45
N GLY A 6 -3.27 0.04 -13.31
CA GLY A 6 -3.89 1.17 -12.65
C GLY A 6 -2.87 2.19 -12.19
N PHE A 7 -1.75 1.73 -11.60
CA PHE A 7 -0.64 2.59 -11.22
C PHE A 7 -0.05 3.30 -12.45
N ILE A 8 0.29 2.56 -13.51
CA ILE A 8 0.83 3.12 -14.75
C ILE A 8 -0.12 4.19 -15.32
N LEU A 9 -1.41 3.89 -15.42
CA LEU A 9 -2.41 4.81 -15.94
C LEU A 9 -2.51 6.09 -15.11
N THR A 10 -2.40 6.00 -13.77
CA THR A 10 -2.41 7.20 -12.92
C THR A 10 -1.15 8.05 -13.09
N ILE A 11 0.02 7.43 -13.21
CA ILE A 11 1.29 8.14 -13.43
C ILE A 11 1.32 8.79 -14.83
N ASP A 12 0.91 8.08 -15.87
CA ASP A 12 0.84 8.58 -17.25
C ASP A 12 -0.11 9.78 -17.40
N ASN A 13 -1.16 9.82 -16.57
CA ASN A 13 -2.09 10.95 -16.50
C ASN A 13 -1.69 12.03 -15.48
N TRP A 14 -0.47 11.96 -14.93
CA TRP A 14 0.06 12.90 -13.95
C TRP A 14 -0.81 12.99 -12.67
N ASN A 15 -1.52 11.92 -12.30
CA ASN A 15 -2.48 11.87 -11.20
C ASN A 15 -1.90 11.14 -9.98
N PHE A 16 -0.97 11.78 -9.28
CA PHE A 16 -0.25 11.19 -8.15
C PHE A 16 -1.09 11.02 -6.90
N ILE A 17 -2.11 11.86 -6.74
CA ILE A 17 -3.10 11.74 -5.66
C ILE A 17 -3.78 10.37 -5.74
N SER A 18 -4.05 9.88 -6.95
CA SER A 18 -4.63 8.55 -7.16
C SER A 18 -3.56 7.44 -7.19
N ALA A 19 -2.34 7.73 -7.62
CA ALA A 19 -1.25 6.76 -7.64
C ALA A 19 -0.84 6.32 -6.21
N ALA A 20 -0.78 7.24 -5.24
CA ALA A 20 -0.35 6.91 -3.88
C ALA A 20 -1.26 5.88 -3.16
N PRO A 21 -2.60 5.98 -3.22
CA PRO A 21 -3.49 4.91 -2.78
C PRO A 21 -3.27 3.58 -3.50
N ILE A 22 -2.90 3.58 -4.78
CA ILE A 22 -2.58 2.33 -5.50
C ILE A 22 -1.30 1.69 -4.96
N ILE A 23 -0.26 2.49 -4.68
CA ILE A 23 0.95 2.01 -3.98
C ILE A 23 0.56 1.40 -2.62
N ARG A 24 -0.33 2.05 -1.87
CA ARG A 24 -0.83 1.50 -0.59
C ARG A 24 -1.50 0.13 -0.78
N MET A 25 -2.36 -0.02 -1.79
CA MET A 25 -3.05 -1.28 -2.08
C MET A 25 -2.06 -2.40 -2.46
N GLN A 26 -1.02 -2.08 -3.23
CA GLN A 26 0.06 -3.02 -3.54
C GLN A 26 0.82 -3.43 -2.27
N LEU A 27 1.11 -2.47 -1.38
CA LEU A 27 1.73 -2.74 -0.09
C LEU A 27 0.84 -3.65 0.79
N ASP A 28 -0.47 -3.41 0.85
CA ASP A 28 -1.40 -4.26 1.61
C ASP A 28 -1.41 -5.71 1.12
N THR A 29 -1.25 -5.90 -0.18
CA THR A 29 -1.09 -7.22 -0.79
C THR A 29 0.17 -7.90 -0.27
N LEU A 30 1.31 -7.21 -0.28
CA LEU A 30 2.56 -7.72 0.31
C LEU A 30 2.41 -8.07 1.79
N LEU A 31 1.81 -7.20 2.60
CA LEU A 31 1.62 -7.41 4.04
C LEU A 31 0.84 -8.71 4.33
N ARG A 32 -0.25 -8.94 3.60
CA ARG A 32 -1.09 -10.14 3.73
C ARG A 32 -0.33 -11.39 3.32
N PHE A 33 0.39 -11.34 2.20
CA PHE A 33 1.22 -12.45 1.76
C PHE A 33 2.28 -12.81 2.80
N ILE A 34 3.05 -11.84 3.28
CA ILE A 34 4.05 -12.07 4.32
C ILE A 34 3.43 -12.81 5.50
N TYR A 35 2.31 -12.32 6.04
CA TYR A 35 1.64 -12.98 7.17
C TYR A 35 1.22 -14.43 6.87
N ILE A 36 0.63 -14.68 5.69
CA ILE A 36 0.22 -16.02 5.23
C ILE A 36 1.41 -17.01 5.24
N SER A 37 2.63 -16.60 4.87
CA SER A 37 3.78 -17.53 4.94
C SER A 37 4.24 -17.88 6.34
N LYS A 38 3.98 -17.01 7.33
CA LYS A 38 4.54 -17.16 8.68
C LYS A 38 3.66 -17.99 9.59
N ILE A 39 2.50 -18.39 9.10
CA ILE A 39 1.54 -19.23 9.81
C ILE A 39 1.52 -20.64 9.21
N SER A 40 1.02 -21.60 9.98
CA SER A 40 0.94 -22.99 9.52
C SER A 40 0.01 -23.14 8.30
N PRO A 41 0.22 -24.17 7.45
CA PRO A 41 -0.62 -24.39 6.27
C PRO A 41 -2.14 -24.39 6.57
N LYS A 42 -2.54 -25.03 7.67
CA LYS A 42 -3.94 -25.05 8.12
C LYS A 42 -4.48 -23.66 8.46
N LYS A 43 -3.67 -22.80 9.11
CA LYS A 43 -4.08 -21.42 9.43
C LYS A 43 -4.09 -20.54 8.17
N ALA A 44 -3.15 -20.76 7.26
CA ALA A 44 -3.13 -20.08 5.96
C ALA A 44 -4.39 -20.38 5.15
N GLU A 45 -4.82 -21.65 5.09
CA GLU A 45 -6.07 -22.05 4.44
C GLU A 45 -7.30 -21.39 5.08
N GLN A 46 -7.40 -21.39 6.40
CA GLN A 46 -8.49 -20.71 7.13
C GLN A 46 -8.54 -19.21 6.83
N LEU A 47 -7.37 -18.56 6.80
CA LEU A 47 -7.25 -17.14 6.49
C LEU A 47 -7.66 -16.84 5.03
N ILE A 48 -7.23 -17.66 4.08
CA ILE A 48 -7.58 -17.52 2.66
C ILE A 48 -9.09 -17.68 2.47
N ASN A 49 -9.71 -18.71 3.07
CA ASN A 49 -11.16 -18.90 3.00
C ASN A 49 -11.92 -17.72 3.61
N HIS A 50 -11.43 -17.17 4.73
CA HIS A 50 -12.03 -15.98 5.36
C HIS A 50 -11.96 -14.74 4.46
N ILE A 51 -10.85 -14.57 3.71
CA ILE A 51 -10.70 -13.49 2.71
C ILE A 51 -11.65 -13.71 1.53
N ILE A 52 -11.75 -14.93 1.00
CA ILE A 52 -12.64 -15.29 -0.11
C ILE A 52 -14.11 -15.03 0.26
N ASP A 53 -14.49 -15.30 1.50
CA ASP A 53 -15.81 -15.00 2.04
C ASP A 53 -16.09 -13.49 2.24
N GLY A 54 -15.14 -12.62 1.92
CA GLY A 54 -15.25 -11.17 2.10
C GLY A 54 -15.28 -10.73 3.57
N LYS A 55 -14.84 -11.58 4.50
CA LYS A 55 -14.88 -11.27 5.93
C LYS A 55 -13.68 -10.42 6.35
N PRO A 56 -13.86 -9.43 7.24
CA PRO A 56 -12.76 -8.59 7.72
C PRO A 56 -11.66 -9.40 8.42
N LEU A 57 -10.40 -9.16 8.06
CA LEU A 57 -9.24 -9.84 8.66
C LEU A 57 -9.15 -9.63 10.18
N ASN A 58 -9.56 -8.47 10.67
CA ASN A 58 -9.51 -8.12 12.09
C ASN A 58 -10.45 -8.96 12.99
N HIS A 59 -11.30 -9.82 12.40
CA HIS A 59 -12.08 -10.84 13.11
C HIS A 59 -11.23 -12.05 13.49
N LEU A 60 -10.11 -12.27 12.82
CA LEU A 60 -9.15 -13.32 13.12
C LEU A 60 -8.09 -12.82 14.11
N LYS A 61 -7.44 -13.76 14.77
CA LYS A 61 -6.37 -13.50 15.74
C LYS A 61 -5.11 -14.29 15.40
N ASP A 62 -3.97 -13.73 15.72
CA ASP A 62 -2.69 -14.44 15.64
C ASP A 62 -2.55 -15.48 16.76
N SER A 63 -1.40 -16.17 16.80
CA SER A 63 -1.11 -17.16 17.86
C SER A 63 -1.05 -16.57 19.26
N LYS A 64 -0.91 -15.25 19.41
CA LYS A 64 -0.88 -14.53 20.69
C LYS A 64 -2.23 -13.90 21.04
N GLY A 65 -3.27 -14.15 20.24
CA GLY A 65 -4.61 -13.60 20.45
C GLY A 65 -4.80 -12.15 19.99
N LYS A 66 -3.81 -11.54 19.33
CA LYS A 66 -3.92 -10.18 18.76
C LYS A 66 -4.74 -10.21 17.46
N LYS A 67 -5.66 -9.26 17.27
CA LYS A 67 -6.45 -9.14 16.05
C LYS A 67 -5.57 -8.88 14.83
N LEU A 68 -5.88 -9.50 13.69
CA LEU A 68 -5.16 -9.26 12.43
C LEU A 68 -5.60 -7.94 11.79
N ASN A 69 -5.05 -6.84 12.31
CA ASN A 69 -5.20 -5.51 11.73
C ASN A 69 -3.92 -5.09 10.99
N ASP A 70 -3.99 -4.00 10.25
CA ASP A 70 -2.87 -3.48 9.46
C ASP A 70 -1.61 -3.21 10.31
N ALA A 71 -1.79 -2.74 11.55
CA ALA A 71 -0.68 -2.51 12.47
C ALA A 71 0.07 -3.81 12.80
N LEU A 72 -0.65 -4.91 13.05
CA LEU A 72 -0.04 -6.21 13.29
C LEU A 72 0.63 -6.73 12.01
N LEU A 73 -0.04 -6.68 10.87
CA LEU A 73 0.54 -7.16 9.60
C LEU A 73 1.84 -6.43 9.26
N ARG A 74 1.89 -5.12 9.51
CA ARG A 74 3.11 -4.31 9.42
C ARG A 74 4.20 -4.75 10.39
N GLU A 75 3.87 -4.98 11.66
CA GLU A 75 4.84 -5.46 12.66
C GLU A 75 5.51 -6.77 12.21
N TYR A 76 4.77 -7.65 11.52
CA TYR A 76 5.36 -8.86 10.94
C TYR A 76 6.23 -8.57 9.72
N ALA A 77 5.82 -7.67 8.84
CA ALA A 77 6.52 -7.34 7.59
C ALA A 77 7.80 -6.52 7.81
N GLU A 78 7.80 -5.57 8.76
CA GLU A 78 8.92 -4.69 9.08
C GLU A 78 10.18 -5.46 9.51
N LYS A 79 9.99 -6.67 10.08
CA LYS A 79 11.08 -7.60 10.43
C LYS A 79 11.88 -8.11 9.22
N TYR A 80 11.28 -8.07 8.02
CA TYR A 80 11.89 -8.54 6.78
C TYR A 80 12.18 -7.39 5.82
N PHE A 81 11.35 -6.35 5.86
CA PHE A 81 11.41 -5.19 4.98
C PHE A 81 11.27 -3.92 5.82
N PRO A 82 12.38 -3.36 6.34
CA PRO A 82 12.34 -2.21 7.25
C PRO A 82 11.61 -0.98 6.68
N TRP A 83 11.62 -0.81 5.35
CA TRP A 83 10.97 0.29 4.64
C TRP A 83 9.43 0.26 4.67
N VAL A 84 8.81 -0.88 5.02
CA VAL A 84 7.35 -1.08 4.98
C VAL A 84 6.60 -0.05 5.80
N ASN A 85 7.12 0.27 6.98
CA ASN A 85 6.47 1.18 7.90
C ASN A 85 6.40 2.60 7.32
N ASP A 86 7.51 3.09 6.77
CA ASP A 86 7.59 4.42 6.17
C ASP A 86 6.69 4.53 4.94
N VAL A 87 6.74 3.56 4.03
CA VAL A 87 5.89 3.56 2.83
C VAL A 87 4.41 3.55 3.21
N TYR A 88 4.03 2.73 4.19
CA TYR A 88 2.65 2.73 4.70
C TYR A 88 2.25 4.09 5.24
N ILE A 89 3.07 4.73 6.09
CA ILE A 89 2.74 6.02 6.70
C ILE A 89 2.58 7.09 5.62
N GLN A 90 3.52 7.17 4.67
CA GLN A 90 3.47 8.20 3.64
C GLN A 90 2.29 8.02 2.69
N THR A 91 2.03 6.79 2.24
CA THR A 91 0.91 6.50 1.34
C THR A 91 -0.45 6.62 2.04
N SER A 92 -0.54 6.31 3.33
CA SER A 92 -1.78 6.45 4.12
C SER A 92 -2.20 7.91 4.31
N LYS A 93 -1.28 8.88 4.18
CA LYS A 93 -1.63 10.31 4.16
C LYS A 93 -2.53 10.69 2.98
N PHE A 94 -2.52 9.92 1.90
CA PHE A 94 -3.40 10.14 0.74
C PHE A 94 -4.76 9.45 0.89
N ILE A 95 -4.94 8.63 1.93
CA ILE A 95 -6.19 7.90 2.19
C ILE A 95 -6.93 8.54 3.36
N HIS A 96 -6.23 8.80 4.45
CA HIS A 96 -6.80 9.52 5.58
C HIS A 96 -6.89 11.00 5.24
N PHE A 97 -7.90 11.69 5.78
CA PHE A 97 -8.08 13.14 5.62
C PHE A 97 -6.94 13.90 6.32
N SER A 98 -5.79 13.94 5.65
CA SER A 98 -4.56 14.57 6.11
C SER A 98 -4.26 15.78 5.24
N GLU A 99 -3.23 16.52 5.64
CA GLU A 99 -2.66 17.62 4.86
C GLU A 99 -2.43 17.23 3.40
N ARG A 100 -1.93 16.02 3.10
CA ARG A 100 -1.64 15.62 1.71
C ARG A 100 -2.90 15.36 0.89
N HIS A 101 -3.96 14.85 1.52
CA HIS A 101 -5.26 14.72 0.87
C HIS A 101 -5.85 16.10 0.54
N MET A 102 -5.66 17.11 1.40
CA MET A 102 -6.13 18.47 1.15
C MET A 102 -5.25 19.22 0.13
N PHE A 103 -3.93 19.20 0.30
CA PHE A 103 -2.98 19.94 -0.54
C PHE A 103 -2.90 19.43 -1.98
N GLY A 104 -3.25 18.15 -2.23
CA GLY A 104 -3.38 17.67 -3.60
C GLY A 104 -4.40 18.47 -4.44
N SER A 105 -5.42 19.04 -3.79
CA SER A 105 -6.43 19.88 -4.45
C SER A 105 -6.13 21.38 -4.33
N VAL A 106 -5.11 21.80 -3.57
CA VAL A 106 -4.74 23.22 -3.41
C VAL A 106 -3.85 23.63 -4.58
N TYR A 107 -4.34 24.54 -5.42
CA TYR A 107 -3.59 25.01 -6.58
C TYR A 107 -3.02 26.42 -6.41
N ASP A 108 -3.43 27.15 -5.38
CA ASP A 108 -2.94 28.51 -5.09
C ASP A 108 -3.13 28.84 -3.59
N ILE A 109 -2.13 29.46 -2.97
CA ILE A 109 -2.18 29.95 -1.59
C ILE A 109 -1.70 31.40 -1.58
N ASN A 110 -2.60 32.31 -1.20
CA ASN A 110 -2.26 33.70 -0.94
C ASN A 110 -2.16 33.91 0.58
N ASN A 111 -0.93 33.92 1.09
CA ASN A 111 -0.65 34.07 2.52
C ASN A 111 -1.04 35.45 3.08
N GLU A 112 -0.86 36.51 2.30
CA GLU A 112 -1.20 37.89 2.72
C GLU A 112 -2.70 38.07 2.93
N LYS A 113 -3.52 37.49 2.05
CA LYS A 113 -4.98 37.55 2.11
C LYS A 113 -5.60 36.39 2.89
N ARG A 114 -4.79 35.41 3.33
CA ARG A 114 -5.23 34.15 3.95
C ARG A 114 -6.27 33.38 3.12
N ILE A 115 -6.07 33.34 1.81
CA ILE A 115 -6.95 32.64 0.86
C ILE A 115 -6.23 31.40 0.34
N ALA A 116 -6.87 30.23 0.43
CA ALA A 116 -6.45 29.02 -0.28
C ALA A 116 -7.48 28.71 -1.37
N LYS A 117 -7.02 28.49 -2.60
CA LYS A 117 -7.88 28.07 -3.70
C LYS A 117 -7.73 26.58 -3.94
N PHE A 118 -8.87 25.91 -4.00
CA PHE A 118 -8.96 24.49 -4.27
C PHE A 118 -9.52 24.27 -5.67
N ALA A 119 -8.98 23.29 -6.38
CA ALA A 119 -9.48 22.87 -7.68
C ALA A 119 -9.49 21.34 -7.78
N ILE A 120 -10.53 20.84 -8.42
CA ILE A 120 -10.62 19.46 -8.87
C ILE A 120 -10.31 19.51 -10.36
N HIS A 121 -9.09 19.14 -10.73
CA HIS A 121 -8.60 19.23 -12.10
C HIS A 121 -7.82 17.97 -12.49
N LYS A 122 -7.53 17.84 -13.78
CA LYS A 122 -6.66 16.77 -14.28
C LYS A 122 -5.20 17.08 -13.95
N GLY A 123 -4.47 16.07 -13.47
CA GLY A 123 -3.05 16.16 -13.13
C GLY A 123 -2.78 16.72 -11.73
N SER A 124 -1.57 16.56 -11.19
CA SER A 124 -1.12 17.17 -9.93
C SER A 124 -0.07 18.24 -10.22
N TYR A 125 -0.42 19.52 -10.05
CA TYR A 125 0.44 20.64 -10.46
C TYR A 125 1.66 20.87 -9.55
N ASN A 126 1.65 20.34 -8.33
CA ASN A 126 2.70 20.55 -7.33
C ASN A 126 3.69 19.38 -7.24
N VAL A 127 3.65 18.45 -8.20
CA VAL A 127 4.51 17.26 -8.20
C VAL A 127 5.70 17.47 -9.14
N GLN A 128 6.90 17.27 -8.62
CA GLN A 128 8.15 17.38 -9.37
C GLN A 128 8.51 16.05 -10.03
N LYS A 129 9.38 16.09 -11.06
CA LYS A 129 9.85 14.88 -11.75
C LYS A 129 10.50 13.87 -10.80
N GLN A 130 11.18 14.34 -9.74
CA GLN A 130 11.81 13.47 -8.75
C GLN A 130 10.79 12.63 -7.97
N ASP A 131 9.62 13.20 -7.67
CA ASP A 131 8.54 12.47 -7.00
C ASP A 131 8.03 11.32 -7.88
N VAL A 132 8.02 11.49 -9.20
CA VAL A 132 7.61 10.45 -10.15
C VAL A 132 8.52 9.22 -10.07
N ILE A 133 9.84 9.45 -10.00
CA ILE A 133 10.84 8.39 -9.87
C ILE A 133 10.61 7.63 -8.56
N GLU A 134 10.40 8.36 -7.45
CA GLU A 134 10.14 7.75 -6.15
C GLU A 134 8.89 6.86 -6.16
N TYR A 135 7.81 7.29 -6.83
CA TYR A 135 6.59 6.48 -6.94
C TYR A 135 6.85 5.17 -7.70
N TYR A 136 7.59 5.22 -8.81
CA TYR A 136 7.99 4.01 -9.54
C TYR A 136 8.87 3.11 -8.68
N ASP A 137 9.92 3.66 -8.07
CA ASP A 137 10.88 2.90 -7.26
C ASP A 137 10.17 2.18 -6.12
N VAL A 138 9.26 2.85 -5.41
CA VAL A 138 8.48 2.25 -4.33
C VAL A 138 7.55 1.16 -4.87
N PHE A 139 6.83 1.41 -5.97
CA PHE A 139 5.91 0.41 -6.53
C PHE A 139 6.64 -0.84 -7.05
N ILE A 140 7.79 -0.65 -7.69
CA ILE A 140 8.69 -1.73 -8.14
C ILE A 140 9.22 -2.49 -6.92
N THR A 141 9.73 -1.78 -5.90
CA THR A 141 10.26 -2.40 -4.68
C THR A 141 9.22 -3.30 -3.99
N ILE A 142 7.97 -2.85 -3.89
CA ILE A 142 6.89 -3.67 -3.32
C ILE A 142 6.62 -4.88 -4.21
N THR A 143 6.57 -4.69 -5.53
CA THR A 143 6.28 -5.75 -6.49
C THR A 143 7.38 -6.82 -6.50
N ASP A 144 8.65 -6.42 -6.46
CA ASP A 144 9.79 -7.32 -6.34
C ASP A 144 9.74 -8.10 -5.03
N ALA A 145 9.39 -7.45 -3.92
CA ALA A 145 9.21 -8.13 -2.64
C ALA A 145 8.09 -9.19 -2.71
N ILE A 146 6.98 -8.91 -3.42
CA ILE A 146 5.91 -9.89 -3.67
C ILE A 146 6.43 -11.06 -4.53
N ILE A 147 7.20 -10.79 -5.58
CA ILE A 147 7.74 -11.84 -6.47
C ILE A 147 8.73 -12.74 -5.72
N ILE A 148 9.70 -12.15 -5.02
CA ILE A 148 10.68 -12.86 -4.18
C ILE A 148 9.93 -13.78 -3.20
N PHE A 149 8.86 -13.26 -2.60
CA PHE A 149 8.05 -13.99 -1.68
C PHE A 149 7.33 -15.19 -2.33
N ILE A 150 6.61 -14.98 -3.43
CA ILE A 150 5.88 -16.03 -4.14
C ILE A 150 6.82 -17.15 -4.58
N ASN A 151 7.99 -16.79 -5.12
CA ASN A 151 8.99 -17.74 -5.58
C ASN A 151 9.57 -18.58 -4.42
N THR A 152 9.88 -17.93 -3.29
CA THR A 152 10.41 -18.62 -2.10
C THR A 152 9.37 -19.59 -1.52
N TRP A 153 8.11 -19.17 -1.41
CA TRP A 153 7.04 -20.03 -0.91
C TRP A 153 6.73 -21.20 -1.84
N GLY A 154 6.72 -20.96 -3.16
CA GLY A 154 6.54 -22.01 -4.16
C GLY A 154 7.68 -23.04 -4.16
N ALA A 155 8.90 -22.66 -3.78
CA ALA A 155 10.00 -23.59 -3.58
C ALA A 155 9.80 -24.46 -2.32
N ILE A 156 9.41 -23.85 -1.19
CA ILE A 156 9.15 -24.58 0.07
C ILE A 156 8.07 -25.65 -0.10
N LYS A 157 6.96 -25.32 -0.78
CA LYS A 157 5.87 -26.29 -1.02
C LYS A 157 6.20 -27.42 -1.98
N ARG A 158 7.16 -27.23 -2.89
CA ARG A 158 7.60 -28.28 -3.82
C ARG A 158 8.57 -29.27 -3.18
N GLY A 159 9.21 -28.90 -2.07
CA GLY A 159 10.11 -29.76 -1.30
C GLY A 159 9.49 -30.40 -0.05
N SER A 160 8.21 -30.17 0.23
CA SER A 160 7.43 -30.70 1.36
C SER A 160 6.40 -31.73 0.91
#